data_AF-A0A7S0TSY5-F1
#
_entry.id   AF-A0A7S0TSY5-F1
#
_cell.length_a   1.000
_cell.length_b   1.000
_cell.length_c   1.000
_cell.angle_alpha   90.00
_cell.angle_beta   90.00
_cell.angle_gamma   90.00
#
_symmetry.space_group_name_H-M   'P 1'
#
loop_
_entity.id
_entity.type
_entity.pdbx_description
1 polymer ?
#
loop_
_entity_poly.entity_id
_entity_poly.type
_entity_poly.pdbx_seq_one_letter_code
_entity_poly.pdbx_strand_id
1 'polypeptide(L)'
;MACTGKASTWRSSALMLLALCVSCDAFLSPLSLRPPTLPKRGGIADSARRATPVSKLRMGAEYDLLSGVDVVSVASGESMPVTKAWNKNGGKSLVVLLTHWGDLTCWEYAQKLRYSLPELQEKGVQVTLVGIGGQEAAKEFAESNGIPTTMLYTDSNAACAGALGLSPGFGRDTPQQPQANDASPYLRLLPMLLGVGSPGTLGRVIYGYFGDRSSNPKWIPEQLKRTQTGRFPYVDPATFDALGDGYLRPFELATVRLQNMISVLSRWEQLIPDNKDLIVQQGGTLVFDGEDCTYRYDDKGILVYAPLEEVLAAATA
;
A
#
# COMPACT_ATOMS: atom_id res chain seq x y z
N MET A 1 2.94 -31.14 35.93
CA MET A 1 4.16 -30.34 35.66
C MET A 1 3.81 -29.32 34.59
N ALA A 2 3.85 -28.05 34.95
CA ALA A 2 3.28 -26.94 34.19
C ALA A 2 4.16 -26.53 33.00
N CYS A 3 3.54 -26.35 31.83
CA CYS A 3 4.10 -25.66 30.67
C CYS A 3 3.38 -24.31 30.51
N THR A 4 3.82 -23.31 31.27
CA THR A 4 3.37 -21.92 31.13
C THR A 4 4.59 -21.02 31.22
N GLY A 5 5.09 -20.54 30.07
CA GLY A 5 6.32 -19.72 30.11
C GLY A 5 6.82 -19.10 28.80
N LYS A 6 6.00 -19.01 27.73
CA LYS A 6 6.45 -18.39 26.47
C LYS A 6 5.54 -17.32 25.87
N ALA A 7 4.37 -17.02 26.43
CA ALA A 7 3.45 -16.02 25.86
C ALA A 7 3.63 -14.59 26.42
N SER A 8 4.32 -14.42 27.56
CA SER A 8 4.38 -13.13 28.27
C SER A 8 5.49 -12.19 27.78
N THR A 9 6.53 -12.69 27.13
CA THR A 9 7.66 -11.87 26.64
C THR A 9 7.39 -11.18 25.30
N TRP A 10 6.48 -11.72 24.48
CA TRP A 10 6.19 -11.23 23.11
C TRP A 10 5.32 -9.98 23.06
N ARG A 11 4.37 -9.86 24.00
CA ARG A 11 3.58 -8.63 24.16
C ARG A 11 4.45 -7.45 24.57
N SER A 12 5.50 -7.68 25.35
CA SER A 12 6.40 -6.62 25.82
C SER A 12 7.28 -6.06 24.71
N SER A 13 7.80 -6.86 23.79
CA SER A 13 8.66 -6.36 22.70
C SER A 13 7.90 -5.55 21.64
N ALA A 14 6.65 -5.94 21.33
CA ALA A 14 5.79 -5.17 20.43
C ALA A 14 5.28 -3.86 21.08
N LEU A 15 4.97 -3.88 22.39
CA LEU A 15 4.68 -2.66 23.15
C LEU A 15 5.92 -1.75 23.29
N MET A 16 7.14 -2.31 23.35
CA MET A 16 8.39 -1.55 23.48
C MET A 16 8.73 -0.80 22.18
N LEU A 17 8.42 -1.40 21.02
CA LEU A 17 8.49 -0.73 19.71
C LEU A 17 7.41 0.36 19.55
N LEU A 18 6.21 0.15 20.09
CA LEU A 18 5.18 1.20 20.18
C LEU A 18 5.61 2.34 21.13
N ALA A 19 6.25 2.02 22.25
CA ALA A 19 6.73 2.99 23.22
C ALA A 19 7.89 3.84 22.69
N LEU A 20 8.73 3.31 21.78
CA LEU A 20 9.77 4.10 21.09
C LEU A 20 9.18 5.13 20.10
N CYS A 21 7.97 4.89 19.58
CA CYS A 21 7.27 5.87 18.74
C CYS A 21 6.46 6.90 19.55
N VAL A 22 6.08 6.59 20.80
CA VAL A 22 5.25 7.46 21.66
C VAL A 22 6.09 8.28 22.66
N SER A 23 7.29 7.82 23.01
CA SER A 23 8.16 8.48 24.00
C SER A 23 9.30 9.27 23.36
N CYS A 24 8.97 10.29 22.56
CA CYS A 24 9.94 11.26 22.07
C CYS A 24 9.63 12.65 22.66
N ASP A 25 9.61 12.73 23.98
CA ASP A 25 9.48 13.99 24.76
C ASP A 25 10.83 14.52 25.25
N ALA A 26 11.93 14.01 24.72
CA ALA A 26 13.27 14.47 25.09
C ALA A 26 13.96 15.10 23.89
N PHE A 27 13.63 16.36 23.56
CA PHE A 27 14.57 17.37 23.03
C PHE A 27 13.88 18.75 22.91
N LEU A 28 13.27 19.22 24.00
CA LEU A 28 12.94 20.63 24.19
C LEU A 28 13.93 21.23 25.20
N SER A 29 15.07 21.70 24.70
CA SER A 29 15.89 22.71 25.35
C SER A 29 16.26 23.76 24.29
N PRO A 30 16.11 25.06 24.57
CA PRO A 30 16.32 26.10 23.57
C PRO A 30 17.83 26.30 23.36
N LEU A 31 18.39 25.65 22.34
CA LEU A 31 19.70 26.00 21.82
C LEU A 31 19.58 27.30 21.03
N SER A 32 20.09 28.39 21.62
CA SER A 32 20.30 29.68 20.97
C SER A 32 21.25 29.51 19.77
N LEU A 33 20.69 29.19 18.61
CA LEU A 33 21.40 29.21 17.33
C LEU A 33 21.17 30.58 16.67
N ARG A 34 22.26 31.34 16.50
CA ARG A 34 22.26 32.56 15.69
C ARG A 34 21.86 32.21 14.25
N PRO A 35 21.01 33.02 13.59
CA PRO A 35 20.63 32.73 12.22
C PRO A 35 21.84 32.89 11.29
N PRO A 36 22.06 31.96 10.35
CA PRO A 36 23.09 32.14 9.33
C PRO A 36 22.67 33.26 8.37
N THR A 37 23.63 34.10 8.01
CA THR A 37 23.49 35.16 7.00
C THR A 37 23.25 34.54 5.62
N LEU A 38 22.10 34.83 5.02
CA LEU A 38 21.76 34.46 3.64
C LEU A 38 22.64 35.23 2.63
N PRO A 39 23.30 34.56 1.67
CA PRO A 39 23.92 35.25 0.55
C PRO A 39 22.85 35.76 -0.42
N LYS A 40 23.14 36.91 -1.04
CA LYS A 40 22.24 37.67 -1.93
C LYS A 40 21.80 36.84 -3.15
N ARG A 41 20.53 37.00 -3.52
CA ARG A 41 19.88 36.53 -4.75
C ARG A 41 20.74 36.81 -5.99
N GLY A 42 21.29 35.75 -6.58
CA GLY A 42 21.62 35.67 -8.00
C GLY A 42 20.46 34.99 -8.73
N GLY A 43 20.00 35.59 -9.83
CA GLY A 43 18.84 35.12 -10.60
C GLY A 43 19.00 33.68 -11.07
N ILE A 44 18.01 32.84 -10.78
CA ILE A 44 17.87 31.50 -11.34
C ILE A 44 16.96 31.64 -12.55
N ALA A 45 17.52 31.40 -13.73
CA ALA A 45 16.76 31.24 -14.96
C ALA A 45 15.79 30.06 -14.81
N ASP A 46 14.56 30.25 -15.28
CA ASP A 46 13.52 29.24 -15.40
C ASP A 46 14.07 28.00 -16.13
N SER A 47 14.34 26.94 -15.38
CA SER A 47 14.48 25.60 -15.94
C SER A 47 13.21 24.84 -15.61
N ALA A 48 12.21 25.02 -16.47
CA ALA A 48 11.08 24.10 -16.56
C ALA A 48 11.64 22.67 -16.66
N ARG A 49 11.47 21.88 -15.59
CA ARG A 49 11.80 20.46 -15.60
C ARG A 49 10.85 19.79 -16.57
N ARG A 50 11.38 19.58 -17.77
CA ARG A 50 10.86 18.71 -18.81
C ARG A 50 10.51 17.37 -18.18
N ALA A 51 9.24 17.04 -18.14
CA ALA A 51 8.80 15.67 -17.91
C ALA A 51 9.58 14.78 -18.90
N THR A 52 10.26 13.77 -18.39
CA THR A 52 10.92 12.79 -19.24
C THR A 52 9.83 12.17 -20.13
N PRO A 53 9.97 12.19 -21.46
CA PRO A 53 8.97 11.55 -22.30
C PRO A 53 9.02 10.06 -21.96
N VAL A 54 7.89 9.54 -21.46
CA VAL A 54 7.64 8.10 -21.40
C VAL A 54 7.93 7.58 -22.80
N SER A 55 9.01 6.80 -22.95
CA SER A 55 9.33 6.13 -24.20
C SER A 55 8.06 5.40 -24.61
N LYS A 56 7.53 5.68 -25.81
CA LYS A 56 6.33 5.05 -26.36
C LYS A 56 6.34 3.57 -25.99
N LEU A 57 5.57 3.25 -24.95
CA LEU A 57 5.31 1.89 -24.55
C LEU A 57 4.66 1.24 -25.77
N ARG A 58 5.21 0.13 -26.24
CA ARG A 58 4.57 -0.62 -27.32
C ARG A 58 3.17 -0.98 -26.81
N MET A 59 2.15 -0.63 -27.58
CA MET A 59 0.79 -1.13 -27.37
C MET A 59 0.85 -2.64 -27.11
N GLY A 60 0.19 -3.09 -26.05
CA GLY A 60 0.18 -4.50 -25.61
C GLY A 60 1.37 -5.02 -24.77
N ALA A 61 2.46 -4.26 -24.56
CA ALA A 61 3.68 -4.81 -23.97
C ALA A 61 3.50 -5.41 -22.56
N GLU A 62 2.78 -4.73 -21.65
CA GLU A 62 2.52 -5.25 -20.30
C GLU A 62 1.61 -6.47 -20.31
N TYR A 63 0.61 -6.48 -21.19
CA TYR A 63 -0.31 -7.60 -21.31
C TYR A 63 0.44 -8.86 -21.79
N ASP A 64 1.34 -8.70 -22.77
CA ASP A 64 2.22 -9.76 -23.25
C ASP A 64 3.18 -10.26 -22.16
N LEU A 65 3.76 -9.36 -21.35
CA LEU A 65 4.62 -9.75 -20.23
C LEU A 65 3.87 -10.62 -19.21
N LEU A 66 2.57 -10.35 -19.01
CA LEU A 66 1.71 -11.09 -18.09
C LEU A 66 1.15 -12.40 -18.69
N SER A 67 1.21 -12.61 -20.00
CA SER A 67 0.51 -13.74 -20.66
C SER A 67 1.03 -15.13 -20.28
N GLY A 68 2.20 -15.22 -19.64
CA GLY A 68 2.80 -16.46 -19.15
C GLY A 68 2.72 -16.66 -17.63
N VAL A 69 1.99 -15.80 -16.91
CA VAL A 69 1.88 -15.85 -15.46
C VAL A 69 0.53 -16.41 -15.04
N ASP A 70 0.54 -17.38 -14.13
CA ASP A 70 -0.66 -17.94 -13.51
C ASP A 70 -0.91 -17.32 -12.14
N VAL A 71 -2.19 -17.18 -11.81
CA VAL A 71 -2.70 -16.73 -10.50
C VAL A 71 -3.82 -17.65 -10.06
N VAL A 72 -4.08 -17.69 -8.76
CA VAL A 72 -5.17 -18.50 -8.20
C VAL A 72 -6.33 -17.58 -7.82
N SER A 73 -7.54 -17.88 -8.30
CA SER A 73 -8.75 -17.16 -7.89
C SER A 73 -9.02 -17.38 -6.41
N VAL A 74 -9.23 -16.30 -5.65
CA VAL A 74 -9.55 -16.42 -4.22
C VAL A 74 -10.94 -17.02 -4.01
N ALA A 75 -11.87 -16.75 -4.92
CA ALA A 75 -13.24 -17.27 -4.86
C ALA A 75 -13.33 -18.78 -5.12
N SER A 76 -12.70 -19.28 -6.20
CA SER A 76 -12.80 -20.69 -6.58
C SER A 76 -11.64 -21.57 -6.11
N GLY A 77 -10.46 -20.98 -5.84
CA GLY A 77 -9.22 -21.72 -5.59
C GLY A 77 -8.59 -22.31 -6.85
N GLU A 78 -9.12 -22.00 -8.03
CA GLU A 78 -8.60 -22.51 -9.30
C GLU A 78 -7.47 -21.63 -9.83
N SER A 79 -6.42 -22.28 -10.35
CA SER A 79 -5.31 -21.63 -11.06
C SER A 79 -5.73 -21.27 -12.48
N MET A 80 -5.35 -20.07 -12.93
CA MET A 80 -5.60 -19.60 -14.29
C MET A 80 -4.55 -18.58 -14.73
N PRO A 81 -4.36 -18.39 -16.04
CA PRO A 81 -3.56 -17.29 -16.56
C PRO A 81 -4.09 -15.95 -16.06
N VAL A 82 -3.20 -15.08 -15.59
CA VAL A 82 -3.57 -13.77 -15.01
C VAL A 82 -4.33 -12.90 -16.00
N THR A 83 -4.05 -13.02 -17.30
CA THR A 83 -4.75 -12.31 -18.39
C THR A 83 -6.22 -12.70 -18.53
N LYS A 84 -6.66 -13.80 -17.90
CA LYS A 84 -8.08 -14.19 -17.82
C LYS A 84 -8.78 -13.67 -16.57
N ALA A 85 -8.07 -12.99 -15.67
CA ALA A 85 -8.63 -12.42 -14.45
C ALA A 85 -9.45 -11.13 -14.70
N TRP A 86 -9.39 -10.59 -15.93
CA TRP A 86 -10.24 -9.48 -16.36
C TRP A 86 -10.71 -9.68 -17.81
N ASN A 87 -11.78 -8.96 -18.18
CA ASN A 87 -12.41 -9.05 -19.48
C ASN A 87 -11.80 -8.04 -20.45
N LYS A 88 -10.91 -8.52 -21.32
CA LYS A 88 -10.34 -7.71 -22.39
C LYS A 88 -11.34 -7.20 -23.44
N ASN A 89 -12.56 -7.74 -23.48
CA ASN A 89 -13.61 -7.31 -24.39
C ASN A 89 -14.69 -6.47 -23.70
N GLY A 90 -14.56 -6.21 -22.39
CA GLY A 90 -15.59 -5.58 -21.57
C GLY A 90 -15.07 -4.32 -20.88
N GLY A 91 -15.09 -3.20 -21.60
CA GLY A 91 -14.67 -1.91 -21.07
C GLY A 91 -13.22 -1.91 -20.56
N LYS A 92 -12.88 -0.88 -19.77
CA LYS A 92 -11.56 -0.80 -19.14
C LYS A 92 -11.45 -1.71 -17.93
N SER A 93 -10.26 -2.21 -17.67
CA SER A 93 -9.94 -3.07 -16.53
C SER A 93 -8.84 -2.44 -15.67
N LEU A 94 -9.15 -2.18 -14.40
CA LEU A 94 -8.19 -1.78 -13.39
C LEU A 94 -7.58 -3.02 -12.74
N VAL A 95 -6.30 -3.25 -12.99
CA VAL A 95 -5.53 -4.36 -12.43
C VAL A 95 -4.54 -3.81 -11.42
N VAL A 96 -4.70 -4.18 -10.16
CA VAL A 96 -3.83 -3.75 -9.06
C VAL A 96 -3.02 -4.93 -8.56
N LEU A 97 -1.71 -4.86 -8.76
CA LEU A 97 -0.76 -5.81 -8.20
C LEU A 97 -0.36 -5.30 -6.82
N LEU A 98 -1.04 -5.80 -5.80
CA LEU A 98 -0.74 -5.52 -4.41
C LEU A 98 0.62 -6.14 -4.02
N THR A 99 1.18 -5.69 -2.90
CA THR A 99 2.34 -6.36 -2.27
C THR A 99 1.87 -7.68 -1.65
N HIS A 100 2.06 -7.91 -0.35
CA HIS A 100 1.51 -9.08 0.33
C HIS A 100 0.26 -8.75 1.17
N TRP A 101 -0.54 -9.77 1.49
CA TRP A 101 -1.80 -9.59 2.24
C TRP A 101 -1.64 -9.00 3.65
N GLY A 102 -0.43 -9.01 4.19
CA GLY A 102 -0.06 -8.43 5.49
C GLY A 102 0.58 -7.04 5.41
N ASP A 103 0.60 -6.37 4.25
CA ASP A 103 1.21 -5.05 4.10
C ASP A 103 0.20 -3.92 4.36
N LEU A 104 0.61 -2.87 5.10
CA LEU A 104 -0.23 -1.72 5.40
C LEU A 104 -0.62 -0.91 4.15
N THR A 105 0.26 -0.90 3.15
CA THR A 105 0.06 -0.32 1.82
C THR A 105 -1.12 -0.98 1.14
N CYS A 106 -1.18 -2.32 1.13
CA CYS A 106 -2.27 -3.08 0.53
C CYS A 106 -3.61 -2.78 1.18
N TRP A 107 -3.64 -2.72 2.50
CA TRP A 107 -4.87 -2.47 3.26
C TRP A 107 -5.40 -1.07 3.02
N GLU A 108 -4.55 -0.06 3.13
CA GLU A 108 -4.95 1.33 2.87
C GLU A 108 -5.42 1.51 1.41
N TYR A 109 -4.71 0.90 0.45
CA TYR A 109 -5.08 1.05 -0.94
C TYR A 109 -6.38 0.33 -1.28
N ALA A 110 -6.62 -0.86 -0.75
CA ALA A 110 -7.90 -1.55 -0.91
C ALA A 110 -9.06 -0.79 -0.27
N GLN A 111 -8.86 -0.11 0.86
CA GLN A 111 -9.90 0.73 1.47
C GLN A 111 -10.28 1.92 0.59
N LYS A 112 -9.28 2.54 -0.05
CA LYS A 112 -9.49 3.58 -1.06
C LYS A 112 -10.24 3.06 -2.27
N LEU A 113 -9.79 1.94 -2.83
CA LEU A 113 -10.42 1.32 -3.99
C LEU A 113 -11.87 0.95 -3.67
N ARG A 114 -12.13 0.33 -2.50
CA ARG A 114 -13.48 0.00 -2.04
C ARG A 114 -14.41 1.20 -2.04
N TYR A 115 -13.93 2.34 -1.53
CA TYR A 115 -14.72 3.57 -1.50
C TYR A 115 -15.11 4.02 -2.91
N SER A 116 -14.22 3.86 -3.89
CA SER A 116 -14.47 4.22 -5.29
C SER A 116 -15.07 3.10 -6.15
N LEU A 117 -15.29 1.90 -5.61
CA LEU A 117 -15.86 0.78 -6.38
C LEU A 117 -17.22 1.11 -7.02
N PRO A 118 -18.17 1.80 -6.35
CA PRO A 118 -19.44 2.14 -6.98
C PRO A 118 -19.29 3.00 -8.24
N GLU A 119 -18.39 4.00 -8.20
CA GLU A 119 -18.09 4.86 -9.35
C GLU A 119 -17.46 4.07 -10.50
N LEU A 120 -16.48 3.23 -10.19
CA LEU A 120 -15.82 2.36 -11.17
C LEU A 120 -16.83 1.39 -11.83
N GLN A 121 -17.71 0.78 -11.03
CA GLN A 121 -18.74 -0.14 -11.51
C GLN A 121 -19.78 0.55 -12.38
N GLU A 122 -20.22 1.77 -12.02
CA GLU A 122 -21.14 2.57 -12.83
C GLU A 122 -20.56 2.88 -14.22
N LYS A 123 -19.24 3.08 -14.30
CA LYS A 123 -18.50 3.28 -15.54
C LYS A 123 -18.16 1.98 -16.29
N GLY A 124 -18.58 0.82 -15.77
CA GLY A 124 -18.30 -0.47 -16.36
C GLY A 124 -16.83 -0.90 -16.25
N VAL A 125 -16.07 -0.31 -15.32
CA VAL A 125 -14.67 -0.69 -15.08
C VAL A 125 -14.64 -1.96 -14.24
N GLN A 126 -13.98 -3.00 -14.76
CA GLN A 126 -13.69 -4.19 -13.96
C GLN A 126 -12.47 -3.94 -13.07
N VAL A 127 -12.57 -4.27 -11.78
CA VAL A 127 -11.45 -4.13 -10.83
C VAL A 127 -10.97 -5.51 -10.40
N THR A 128 -9.68 -5.76 -10.59
CA THR A 128 -9.00 -7.01 -10.27
C THR A 128 -7.80 -6.72 -9.37
N LEU A 129 -7.73 -7.36 -8.21
CA LEU A 129 -6.61 -7.22 -7.27
C LEU A 129 -5.85 -8.55 -7.19
N VAL A 130 -4.55 -8.50 -7.45
CA VAL A 130 -3.64 -9.64 -7.34
C VAL A 130 -2.69 -9.36 -6.19
N GLY A 131 -2.67 -10.20 -5.15
CA GLY A 131 -1.78 -10.02 -4.00
C GLY A 131 -0.90 -11.24 -3.74
N ILE A 132 0.20 -11.02 -3.04
CA ILE A 132 1.20 -12.04 -2.74
C ILE A 132 0.87 -12.75 -1.43
N GLY A 133 0.84 -14.08 -1.48
CA GLY A 133 0.58 -14.95 -0.33
C GLY A 133 -0.55 -15.94 -0.59
N GLY A 134 -0.95 -16.68 0.43
CA GLY A 134 -1.92 -17.77 0.30
C GLY A 134 -3.38 -17.33 0.14
N GLN A 135 -4.22 -18.24 -0.36
CA GLN A 135 -5.66 -18.00 -0.55
C GLN A 135 -6.40 -17.66 0.76
N GLU A 136 -6.07 -18.34 1.86
CA GLU A 136 -6.70 -18.09 3.17
C GLU A 136 -6.36 -16.70 3.72
N ALA A 137 -5.13 -16.22 3.49
CA ALA A 137 -4.72 -14.85 3.80
C ALA A 137 -5.53 -13.83 2.98
N ALA A 138 -5.77 -14.14 1.71
CA ALA A 138 -6.56 -13.29 0.81
C ALA A 138 -8.04 -13.24 1.21
N LYS A 139 -8.63 -14.35 1.68
CA LYS A 139 -10.01 -14.38 2.21
C LYS A 139 -10.14 -13.51 3.46
N GLU A 140 -9.19 -13.62 4.37
CA GLU A 140 -9.12 -12.77 5.56
C GLU A 140 -8.98 -11.28 5.19
N PHE A 141 -8.09 -10.96 4.25
CA PHE A 141 -7.96 -9.61 3.70
C PHE A 141 -9.27 -9.09 3.10
N ALA A 142 -9.98 -9.94 2.34
CA ALA A 142 -11.26 -9.64 1.71
C ALA A 142 -12.32 -9.27 2.74
N GLU A 143 -12.47 -10.10 3.78
CA GLU A 143 -13.43 -9.90 4.87
C GLU A 143 -13.11 -8.62 5.65
N SER A 144 -11.85 -8.48 6.09
CA SER A 144 -11.39 -7.34 6.89
C SER A 144 -11.58 -6.01 6.16
N ASN A 145 -11.34 -5.96 4.84
CA ASN A 145 -11.44 -4.73 4.07
C ASN A 145 -12.80 -4.55 3.37
N GLY A 146 -13.65 -5.57 3.31
CA GLY A 146 -14.93 -5.54 2.61
C GLY A 146 -14.82 -5.55 1.10
N ILE A 147 -13.88 -6.32 0.58
CA ILE A 147 -13.69 -6.52 -0.85
C ILE A 147 -14.30 -7.88 -1.22
N PRO A 148 -15.09 -7.98 -2.30
CA PRO A 148 -15.58 -9.27 -2.79
C PRO A 148 -14.42 -10.18 -3.21
N THR A 149 -14.44 -11.44 -2.77
CA THR A 149 -13.42 -12.45 -3.13
C THR A 149 -13.35 -12.72 -4.63
N THR A 150 -14.44 -12.44 -5.37
CA THR A 150 -14.50 -12.58 -6.84
C THR A 150 -13.56 -11.61 -7.57
N MET A 151 -13.10 -10.56 -6.90
CA MET A 151 -12.14 -9.59 -7.47
C MET A 151 -10.68 -9.94 -7.11
N LEU A 152 -10.46 -10.92 -6.23
CA LEU A 152 -9.16 -11.19 -5.66
C LEU A 152 -8.52 -12.43 -6.28
N TYR A 153 -7.22 -12.32 -6.51
CA TYR A 153 -6.36 -13.38 -7.00
C TYR A 153 -5.06 -13.41 -6.20
N THR A 154 -4.46 -14.59 -6.06
CA THR A 154 -3.18 -14.74 -5.36
C THR A 154 -2.06 -15.10 -6.33
N ASP A 155 -0.94 -14.41 -6.18
CA ASP A 155 0.34 -14.70 -6.83
C ASP A 155 1.40 -15.00 -5.75
N SER A 156 1.49 -16.27 -5.34
CA SER A 156 2.35 -16.69 -4.22
C SER A 156 3.84 -16.42 -4.45
N ASN A 157 4.27 -16.26 -5.70
CA ASN A 157 5.69 -16.15 -6.07
C ASN A 157 6.07 -14.77 -6.61
N ALA A 158 5.15 -13.79 -6.56
CA ALA A 158 5.34 -12.47 -7.15
C ALA A 158 5.77 -12.54 -8.63
N ALA A 159 5.24 -13.51 -9.38
CA ALA A 159 5.53 -13.71 -10.79
C ALA A 159 5.05 -12.53 -11.65
N CYS A 160 3.89 -11.93 -11.33
CA CYS A 160 3.39 -10.72 -11.99
C CYS A 160 4.35 -9.55 -11.78
N ALA A 161 4.83 -9.38 -10.54
CA ALA A 161 5.79 -8.34 -10.21
C ALA A 161 7.12 -8.52 -10.93
N GLY A 162 7.61 -9.76 -11.03
CA GLY A 162 8.81 -10.10 -11.81
C GLY A 162 8.65 -9.81 -13.30
N ALA A 163 7.54 -10.24 -13.89
CA ALA A 163 7.25 -10.05 -15.31
C ALA A 163 7.21 -8.58 -15.71
N LEU A 164 6.64 -7.72 -14.86
CA LEU A 164 6.56 -6.28 -15.11
C LEU A 164 7.80 -5.51 -14.64
N GLY A 165 8.74 -6.14 -13.94
CA GLY A 165 9.93 -5.49 -13.40
C GLY A 165 9.62 -4.51 -12.26
N LEU A 166 8.60 -4.81 -11.43
CA LEU A 166 8.27 -4.01 -10.25
C LEU A 166 9.39 -4.10 -9.20
N SER A 167 9.51 -3.05 -8.38
CA SER A 167 10.58 -2.93 -7.39
C SER A 167 10.59 -4.15 -6.44
N PRO A 168 11.71 -4.90 -6.35
CA PRO A 168 11.79 -6.09 -5.53
C PRO A 168 11.90 -5.78 -4.03
N GLY A 169 11.98 -4.50 -3.67
CA GLY A 169 12.16 -4.03 -2.30
C GLY A 169 13.62 -3.95 -1.86
N PHE A 170 13.84 -3.62 -0.59
CA PHE A 170 15.18 -3.48 -0.03
C PHE A 170 15.94 -4.81 -0.04
N GLY A 171 17.20 -4.76 -0.48
CA GLY A 171 18.14 -5.89 -0.38
C GLY A 171 17.98 -6.98 -1.43
N ARG A 172 17.30 -6.69 -2.55
CA ARG A 172 17.08 -7.62 -3.68
C ARG A 172 17.26 -6.91 -5.01
N ASP A 173 17.75 -7.65 -6.02
CA ASP A 173 17.87 -7.14 -7.38
C ASP A 173 16.64 -7.50 -8.25
N THR A 174 16.00 -8.64 -7.99
CA THR A 174 14.76 -9.05 -8.69
C THR A 174 13.73 -9.71 -7.76
N PRO A 175 12.42 -9.72 -8.15
CA PRO A 175 11.38 -10.34 -7.34
C PRO A 175 11.57 -11.84 -7.08
N GLN A 176 12.24 -12.55 -7.98
CA GLN A 176 12.46 -14.00 -7.92
C GLN A 176 13.73 -14.39 -7.17
N GLN A 177 14.66 -13.45 -6.98
CA GLN A 177 15.90 -13.75 -6.27
C GLN A 177 15.69 -13.75 -4.75
N PRO A 178 16.23 -14.76 -4.05
CA PRO A 178 16.21 -14.78 -2.60
C PRO A 178 17.15 -13.70 -2.04
N GLN A 179 16.89 -13.25 -0.81
CA GLN A 179 17.86 -12.39 -0.13
C GLN A 179 19.09 -13.17 0.29
N ALA A 180 20.28 -12.61 0.05
CA ALA A 180 21.55 -13.24 0.42
C ALA A 180 21.86 -13.21 1.93
N ASN A 181 20.90 -12.83 2.79
CA ASN A 181 21.09 -12.70 4.24
C ASN A 181 20.06 -13.53 5.03
N ASP A 182 20.47 -14.05 6.19
CA ASP A 182 19.60 -14.82 7.09
C ASP A 182 18.81 -13.92 8.07
N ALA A 183 18.69 -12.62 7.77
CA ALA A 183 17.97 -11.70 8.66
C ALA A 183 16.50 -12.07 8.74
N SER A 184 15.88 -11.86 9.91
CA SER A 184 14.46 -12.10 10.06
C SER A 184 13.66 -11.18 9.12
N PRO A 185 12.48 -11.59 8.65
CA PRO A 185 11.71 -10.80 7.68
C PRO A 185 11.37 -9.40 8.17
N TYR A 186 11.18 -9.23 9.48
CA TYR A 186 10.98 -7.94 10.13
C TYR A 186 12.21 -7.03 9.99
N LEU A 187 13.41 -7.56 10.21
CA LEU A 187 14.64 -6.79 10.08
C LEU A 187 14.86 -6.32 8.64
N ARG A 188 14.35 -7.05 7.65
CA ARG A 188 14.38 -6.67 6.24
C ARG A 188 13.41 -5.54 5.90
N LEU A 189 12.28 -5.47 6.61
CA LEU A 189 11.28 -4.41 6.45
C LEU A 189 11.70 -3.09 7.14
N LEU A 190 12.44 -3.16 8.25
CA LEU A 190 12.87 -1.97 9.02
C LEU A 190 13.55 -0.88 8.17
N PRO A 191 14.53 -1.18 7.29
CA PRO A 191 15.11 -0.19 6.40
C PRO A 191 14.07 0.56 5.56
N MET A 192 13.09 -0.15 5.01
CA MET A 192 12.03 0.45 4.20
C MET A 192 11.09 1.33 5.02
N LEU A 193 10.78 0.94 6.26
CA LEU A 193 10.02 1.77 7.20
C LEU A 193 10.77 3.06 7.55
N LEU A 194 12.10 3.01 7.57
CA LEU A 194 12.98 4.17 7.71
C LEU A 194 13.24 4.91 6.38
N GLY A 195 12.61 4.49 5.28
CA GLY A 195 12.72 5.10 3.96
C GLY A 195 13.90 4.63 3.09
N VAL A 196 14.73 3.72 3.59
CA VAL A 196 15.85 3.12 2.83
C VAL A 196 15.31 2.03 1.89
N GLY A 197 15.56 2.17 0.58
CA GLY A 197 14.97 1.28 -0.44
C GLY A 197 13.46 1.49 -0.64
N SER A 198 12.91 2.57 -0.07
CA SER A 198 11.48 2.89 -0.13
C SER A 198 11.26 4.42 -0.17
N PRO A 199 11.64 5.10 -1.27
CA PRO A 199 11.53 6.55 -1.37
C PRO A 199 10.12 7.08 -1.13
N GLY A 200 10.00 8.08 -0.25
CA GLY A 200 8.74 8.75 0.07
C GLY A 200 7.98 8.19 1.28
N THR A 201 8.34 7.01 1.79
CA THR A 201 7.66 6.39 2.95
C THR A 201 7.54 7.31 4.16
N LEU A 202 8.66 7.89 4.62
CA LEU A 202 8.65 8.79 5.78
C LEU A 202 7.77 10.02 5.55
N GLY A 203 7.77 10.55 4.32
CA GLY A 203 6.88 11.66 3.95
C GLY A 203 5.41 11.27 4.07
N ARG A 204 5.04 10.05 3.64
CA ARG A 204 3.67 9.53 3.78
C ARG A 204 3.28 9.28 5.23
N VAL A 205 4.21 8.81 6.06
CA VAL A 205 3.97 8.64 7.50
C VAL A 205 3.69 10.00 8.13
N ILE A 206 4.57 10.99 7.95
CA ILE A 206 4.43 12.36 8.46
C ILE A 206 3.11 12.99 7.97
N TYR A 207 2.80 12.83 6.67
CA TYR A 207 1.55 13.30 6.08
C TYR A 207 0.31 12.78 6.82
N GLY A 208 0.32 11.53 7.29
CA GLY A 208 -0.81 10.96 8.04
C GLY A 208 -0.98 11.55 9.44
N TYR A 209 0.10 12.01 10.09
CA TYR A 209 0.05 12.62 11.42
C TYR A 209 -0.36 14.09 11.37
N PHE A 210 0.18 14.85 10.42
CA PHE A 210 -0.09 16.29 10.33
C PHE A 210 -1.35 16.63 9.52
N GLY A 211 -1.76 15.74 8.62
CA GLY A 211 -2.83 16.00 7.67
C GLY A 211 -2.44 16.96 6.55
N ASP A 212 -3.42 17.42 5.79
CA ASP A 212 -3.23 18.28 4.63
C ASP A 212 -4.46 19.14 4.37
N ARG A 213 -4.30 20.47 4.45
CA ARG A 213 -5.37 21.46 4.24
C ARG A 213 -5.84 21.56 2.79
N SER A 214 -5.05 21.05 1.83
CA SER A 214 -5.37 21.07 0.40
C SER A 214 -6.05 19.79 -0.09
N SER A 215 -6.06 18.73 0.72
CA SER A 215 -6.64 17.42 0.36
C SER A 215 -7.85 17.11 1.24
N ASN A 216 -8.92 16.55 0.67
CA ASN A 216 -10.14 16.19 1.41
C ASN A 216 -10.58 14.74 1.12
N PRO A 217 -9.81 13.74 1.56
CA PRO A 217 -10.06 12.33 1.26
C PRO A 217 -11.29 11.78 2.00
N LYS A 218 -12.45 11.77 1.31
CA LYS A 218 -13.74 11.33 1.88
C LYS A 218 -13.79 9.86 2.31
N TRP A 219 -12.92 9.02 1.74
CA TRP A 219 -12.83 7.61 2.11
C TRP A 219 -12.38 7.38 3.56
N ILE A 220 -11.66 8.34 4.18
CA ILE A 220 -11.11 8.19 5.53
C ILE A 220 -12.21 8.22 6.59
N PRO A 221 -13.06 9.27 6.67
CA PRO A 221 -14.22 9.27 7.57
C PRO A 221 -15.10 8.02 7.40
N GLU A 222 -15.35 7.60 6.15
CA GLU A 222 -16.17 6.41 5.89
C GLU A 222 -15.50 5.10 6.32
N GLN A 223 -14.17 5.01 6.21
CA GLN A 223 -13.42 3.88 6.74
C GLN A 223 -13.46 3.84 8.28
N LEU A 224 -13.31 4.99 8.95
CA LEU A 224 -13.39 5.09 10.41
C LEU A 224 -14.79 4.69 10.93
N LYS A 225 -15.87 5.08 10.24
CA LYS A 225 -17.24 4.65 10.59
C LYS A 225 -17.40 3.13 10.45
N ARG A 226 -16.85 2.54 9.38
CA ARG A 226 -16.93 1.10 9.13
C ARG A 226 -16.26 0.27 10.24
N THR A 227 -15.20 0.77 10.84
CA THR A 227 -14.44 0.10 11.91
C THR A 227 -14.91 0.47 13.31
N GLN A 228 -16.14 0.98 13.45
CA GLN A 228 -16.74 1.34 14.72
C GLN A 228 -16.90 0.13 15.64
N THR A 229 -15.96 0.00 16.58
CA THR A 229 -15.88 -1.13 17.52
C THR A 229 -16.12 -0.73 18.98
N GLY A 230 -16.46 0.54 19.24
CA GLY A 230 -16.75 1.08 20.58
C GLY A 230 -15.57 1.03 21.56
N ARG A 231 -14.39 0.58 21.12
CA ARG A 231 -13.16 0.44 21.90
C ARG A 231 -11.97 0.93 21.09
N PHE A 232 -10.93 1.41 21.76
CA PHE A 232 -9.67 1.79 21.11
C PHE A 232 -9.14 0.62 20.25
N PRO A 233 -8.66 0.84 19.02
CA PRO A 233 -8.30 2.12 18.37
C PRO A 233 -9.43 2.82 17.59
N TYR A 234 -10.70 2.55 17.89
CA TYR A 234 -11.79 3.37 17.34
C TYR A 234 -11.73 4.79 17.93
N VAL A 235 -11.81 5.78 17.03
CA VAL A 235 -12.03 7.18 17.34
C VAL A 235 -13.21 7.61 16.49
N ASP A 236 -14.23 8.20 17.12
CA ASP A 236 -15.38 8.69 16.38
C ASP A 236 -14.94 9.78 15.38
N PRO A 237 -15.29 9.67 14.08
CA PRO A 237 -14.96 10.69 13.09
C PRO A 237 -15.34 12.11 13.52
N ALA A 238 -16.43 12.27 14.28
CA ALA A 238 -16.89 13.56 14.79
C ALA A 238 -15.91 14.19 15.79
N THR A 239 -15.05 13.39 16.44
CA THR A 239 -13.99 13.89 17.32
C THR A 239 -13.02 14.80 16.57
N PHE A 240 -12.78 14.51 15.28
CA PHE A 240 -11.90 15.32 14.44
C PHE A 240 -12.57 16.62 13.96
N ASP A 241 -13.91 16.75 14.05
CA ASP A 241 -14.62 17.96 13.60
C ASP A 241 -14.19 19.21 14.39
N ALA A 242 -13.70 19.03 15.62
CA ALA A 242 -13.11 20.10 16.43
C ALA A 242 -11.87 20.76 15.78
N LEU A 243 -11.23 20.09 14.81
CA LEU A 243 -10.07 20.61 14.07
C LEU A 243 -10.48 21.37 12.80
N GLY A 244 -11.77 21.34 12.43
CA GLY A 244 -12.32 21.95 11.22
C GLY A 244 -12.85 20.92 10.21
N ASP A 245 -13.29 21.40 9.05
CA ASP A 245 -13.88 20.58 7.99
C ASP A 245 -13.25 20.88 6.62
N GLY A 246 -13.55 20.03 5.64
CA GLY A 246 -13.15 20.27 4.25
C GLY A 246 -11.70 19.86 3.90
N TYR A 247 -10.97 19.23 4.81
CA TYR A 247 -9.58 18.80 4.56
C TYR A 247 -9.19 17.54 5.37
N LEU A 248 -7.99 16.98 5.10
CA LEU A 248 -7.43 15.87 5.86
C LEU A 248 -6.92 16.37 7.21
N ARG A 249 -7.58 15.97 8.29
CA ARG A 249 -7.28 16.49 9.62
C ARG A 249 -6.07 15.79 10.24
N PRO A 250 -5.33 16.46 11.12
CA PRO A 250 -4.27 15.84 11.89
C PRO A 250 -4.73 14.53 12.54
N PHE A 251 -3.86 13.53 12.51
CA PHE A 251 -4.07 12.17 13.04
C PHE A 251 -5.18 11.33 12.40
N GLU A 252 -6.07 11.90 11.59
CA GLU A 252 -7.22 11.17 11.04
C GLU A 252 -6.80 9.96 10.19
N LEU A 253 -5.85 10.17 9.27
CA LEU A 253 -5.25 9.08 8.49
C LEU A 253 -4.37 8.17 9.35
N ALA A 254 -3.65 8.72 10.32
CA ALA A 254 -2.83 7.92 11.24
C ALA A 254 -3.69 6.94 12.07
N THR A 255 -4.91 7.34 12.45
CA THR A 255 -5.87 6.46 13.15
C THR A 255 -6.31 5.29 12.27
N VAL A 256 -6.64 5.52 10.99
CA VAL A 256 -6.93 4.43 10.05
C VAL A 256 -5.74 3.48 9.92
N ARG A 257 -4.53 4.01 9.78
CA ARG A 257 -3.31 3.18 9.70
C ARG A 257 -3.04 2.39 10.97
N LEU A 258 -3.31 2.97 12.15
CA LEU A 258 -3.20 2.27 13.42
C LEU A 258 -4.20 1.10 13.51
N GLN A 259 -5.43 1.30 13.04
CA GLN A 259 -6.43 0.22 12.95
C GLN A 259 -5.98 -0.90 12.02
N ASN A 260 -5.43 -0.56 10.85
CA ASN A 260 -4.84 -1.53 9.93
C ASN A 260 -3.69 -2.28 10.58
N MET A 261 -2.76 -1.57 11.25
CA MET A 261 -1.63 -2.18 11.94
C MET A 261 -2.07 -3.16 13.03
N ILE A 262 -3.06 -2.82 13.85
CA ILE A 262 -3.58 -3.74 14.88
C ILE A 262 -4.21 -4.98 14.24
N SER A 263 -4.96 -4.80 13.15
CA SER A 263 -5.64 -5.88 12.43
C SER A 263 -4.67 -6.82 11.72
N VAL A 264 -3.58 -6.27 11.19
CA VAL A 264 -2.51 -7.00 10.51
C VAL A 264 -1.62 -7.73 11.51
N LEU A 265 -1.09 -7.03 12.52
CA LEU A 265 -0.13 -7.60 13.47
C LEU A 265 -0.73 -8.70 14.34
N SER A 266 -2.03 -8.63 14.64
CA SER A 266 -2.73 -9.69 15.38
C SER A 266 -2.85 -11.01 14.60
N ARG A 267 -2.69 -10.97 13.27
CA ARG A 267 -2.81 -12.10 12.34
C ARG A 267 -1.61 -12.21 11.40
N TRP A 268 -0.46 -11.68 11.83
CA TRP A 268 0.69 -11.49 10.96
C TRP A 268 1.10 -12.78 10.25
N GLU A 269 1.30 -13.87 11.01
CA GLU A 269 1.73 -15.17 10.47
C GLU A 269 0.74 -15.76 9.45
N GLN A 270 -0.56 -15.44 9.58
CA GLN A 270 -1.58 -15.85 8.63
C GLN A 270 -1.55 -15.01 7.35
N LEU A 271 -1.19 -13.72 7.44
CA LEU A 271 -1.31 -12.76 6.35
C LEU A 271 -0.04 -12.63 5.49
N ILE A 272 1.13 -12.97 6.01
CA ILE A 272 2.38 -12.89 5.24
C ILE A 272 2.57 -14.10 4.31
N PRO A 273 3.33 -13.95 3.23
CA PRO A 273 3.60 -15.06 2.32
C PRO A 273 4.50 -16.11 2.98
N ASP A 274 4.44 -17.35 2.50
CA ASP A 274 5.34 -18.42 2.95
C ASP A 274 6.80 -18.10 2.61
N ASN A 275 7.04 -17.63 1.39
CA ASN A 275 8.32 -17.07 1.01
C ASN A 275 8.49 -15.67 1.64
N LYS A 276 9.25 -15.63 2.73
CA LYS A 276 9.47 -14.41 3.50
C LYS A 276 10.34 -13.35 2.80
N ASP A 277 11.01 -13.69 1.71
CA ASP A 277 11.75 -12.71 0.90
C ASP A 277 10.80 -11.74 0.20
N LEU A 278 9.53 -12.12 0.01
CA LEU A 278 8.51 -11.31 -0.65
C LEU A 278 7.86 -10.26 0.26
N ILE A 279 8.20 -10.22 1.56
CA ILE A 279 7.66 -9.20 2.48
C ILE A 279 8.06 -7.77 2.10
N VAL A 280 9.16 -7.59 1.37
CA VAL A 280 9.64 -6.28 0.91
C VAL A 280 9.18 -5.94 -0.52
N GLN A 281 8.58 -6.90 -1.23
CA GLN A 281 8.17 -6.72 -2.64
C GLN A 281 7.18 -5.56 -2.77
N GLN A 282 7.41 -4.67 -3.73
CA GLN A 282 6.49 -3.57 -4.03
C GLN A 282 5.51 -3.95 -5.14
N GLY A 283 4.39 -3.22 -5.16
CA GLY A 283 3.26 -3.44 -6.05
C GLY A 283 3.25 -2.49 -7.25
N GLY A 284 2.10 -2.43 -7.90
CA GLY A 284 1.84 -1.54 -9.01
C GLY A 284 0.38 -1.52 -9.41
N THR A 285 -0.01 -0.50 -10.18
CA THR A 285 -1.37 -0.27 -10.65
C THR A 285 -1.37 -0.11 -12.16
N LEU A 286 -2.24 -0.83 -12.84
CA LEU A 286 -2.39 -0.79 -14.29
C LEU A 286 -3.85 -0.58 -14.68
N VAL A 287 -4.08 0.18 -15.75
CA VAL A 287 -5.39 0.27 -16.41
C VAL A 287 -5.24 -0.24 -17.84
N PHE A 288 -6.02 -1.26 -18.17
CA PHE A 288 -6.08 -1.83 -19.50
C PHE A 288 -7.35 -1.39 -20.23
N ASP A 289 -7.21 -1.10 -21.53
CA ASP A 289 -8.29 -1.05 -22.49
C ASP A 289 -8.08 -2.21 -23.47
N GLY A 290 -8.80 -3.30 -23.24
CA GLY A 290 -8.47 -4.60 -23.83
C GLY A 290 -7.09 -5.12 -23.43
N GLU A 291 -6.19 -5.21 -24.40
CA GLU A 291 -4.80 -5.65 -24.18
C GLU A 291 -3.85 -4.45 -24.02
N ASP A 292 -4.32 -3.23 -24.28
CA ASP A 292 -3.51 -2.02 -24.22
C ASP A 292 -3.45 -1.45 -22.80
N CYS A 293 -2.24 -1.37 -22.24
CA CYS A 293 -2.00 -0.68 -20.98
C CYS A 293 -2.02 0.85 -21.20
N THR A 294 -3.06 1.52 -20.72
CA THR A 294 -3.26 2.96 -20.88
C THR A 294 -2.76 3.78 -19.69
N TYR A 295 -2.58 3.15 -18.54
CA TYR A 295 -1.97 3.73 -17.34
C TYR A 295 -1.16 2.67 -16.61
N ARG A 296 0.02 3.07 -16.13
CA ARG A 296 0.87 2.25 -15.28
C ARG A 296 1.52 3.11 -14.21
N TYR A 297 1.47 2.60 -12.98
CA TYR A 297 2.17 3.17 -11.84
C TYR A 297 2.88 2.05 -11.09
N ASP A 298 4.19 2.19 -10.91
CA ASP A 298 4.99 1.25 -10.12
C ASP A 298 5.18 1.83 -8.72
N ASP A 299 4.81 1.06 -7.69
CA ASP A 299 4.87 1.55 -6.31
C ASP A 299 6.32 1.81 -5.91
N LYS A 300 6.55 2.98 -5.31
CA LYS A 300 7.91 3.45 -4.99
C LYS A 300 8.34 3.05 -3.59
N GLY A 301 7.38 2.68 -2.75
CA GLY A 301 7.64 2.39 -1.35
C GLY A 301 6.37 2.19 -0.54
N ILE A 302 6.57 1.88 0.73
CA ILE A 302 5.51 1.68 1.71
C ILE A 302 4.61 2.93 1.76
N LEU A 303 3.31 2.74 1.52
CA LEU A 303 2.27 3.78 1.42
C LEU A 303 2.42 4.77 0.24
N VAL A 304 3.30 4.46 -0.72
CA VAL A 304 3.57 5.24 -1.95
C VAL A 304 3.10 4.45 -3.17
N TYR A 305 1.78 4.32 -3.26
CA TYR A 305 1.06 3.71 -4.38
C TYR A 305 0.38 4.77 -5.25
N ALA A 306 -0.20 4.32 -6.37
CA ALA A 306 -0.85 5.17 -7.37
C ALA A 306 -1.85 6.18 -6.75
N PRO A 307 -1.78 7.48 -7.11
CA PRO A 307 -2.79 8.45 -6.72
C PRO A 307 -4.16 8.05 -7.26
N LEU A 308 -5.15 7.91 -6.36
CA LEU A 308 -6.47 7.40 -6.74
C LEU A 308 -7.14 8.28 -7.80
N GLU A 309 -6.95 9.60 -7.76
CA GLU A 309 -7.49 10.53 -8.75
C GLU A 309 -6.97 10.27 -10.17
N GLU A 310 -5.68 9.96 -10.31
CA GLU A 310 -5.08 9.60 -11.61
C GLU A 310 -5.62 8.25 -12.09
N VAL A 311 -5.74 7.28 -11.18
CA VAL A 311 -6.29 5.95 -11.49
C VAL A 311 -7.73 6.05 -11.96
N LEU A 312 -8.57 6.82 -11.26
CA LEU A 312 -9.97 7.04 -11.64
C LEU A 312 -10.07 7.77 -12.97
N ALA A 313 -9.26 8.82 -13.20
CA ALA A 313 -9.22 9.52 -14.47
C ALA A 313 -8.84 8.59 -15.63
N ALA A 314 -7.83 7.73 -15.46
CA ALA A 314 -7.41 6.79 -16.50
C ALA A 314 -8.44 5.67 -16.75
N ALA A 315 -9.03 5.14 -15.69
CA ALA A 315 -9.97 4.03 -15.73
C ALA A 315 -11.35 4.42 -16.29
N THR A 316 -11.75 5.68 -16.13
CA THR A 316 -13.10 6.15 -16.50
C THR A 316 -13.15 7.07 -17.71
N ALA A 317 -11.99 7.48 -18.24
CA ALA A 317 -11.86 8.23 -19.50
C ALA A 317 -12.26 7.38 -20.71
#